data_AF-A0A1C5ISV5-F1
#
_entry.id   AF-A0A1C5ISV5-F1
#
_cell.length_a   1.000
_cell.length_b   1.000
_cell.length_c   1.000
_cell.angle_alpha   90.00
_cell.angle_beta   90.00
_cell.angle_gamma   90.00
#
_symmetry.space_group_name_H-M   'P 1'
#
loop_
_entity.id
_entity.type
_entity.pdbx_description
1 polymer ?
#
loop_
_entity_poly.entity_id
_entity_poly.type
_entity_poly.pdbx_seq_one_letter_code
_entity_poly.pdbx_strand_id
1 'polypeptide(L)'
;MEPMRDPRGALSHIMEALVFSYVYDPQRATFTLVTEFPLKSPGSIREFAAFAFEQVEFERLAGDHAPYQHFQQTYHGIGPGGMVVQDIQQRDVGPDRHRVELWFGDNFGGVAVSYAGLRGWTRGSTAEQVGPRQWVYRDARTNETFDLDFPFPSLVGPPA
;
A
#
# COMPACT_ATOMS: atom_id res chain seq x y z
N MET A 1 -7.19 11.58 5.76
CA MET A 1 -6.12 10.64 6.15
C MET A 1 -6.00 10.64 7.66
N GLU A 2 -5.92 9.47 8.28
CA GLU A 2 -5.84 9.32 9.74
C GLU A 2 -4.59 8.55 10.12
N PRO A 3 -3.75 9.04 11.05
CA PRO A 3 -2.54 8.33 11.44
C PRO A 3 -2.88 7.06 12.21
N MET A 4 -2.21 5.96 11.87
CA MET A 4 -2.31 4.71 12.62
C MET A 4 -1.56 4.81 13.95
N ARG A 5 -2.17 4.29 15.02
CA ARG A 5 -1.50 4.19 16.33
C ARG A 5 -0.41 3.13 16.34
N ASP A 6 -0.62 2.02 15.64
CA ASP A 6 0.33 0.92 15.51
C ASP A 6 0.47 0.48 14.03
N PRO A 7 1.30 1.19 13.24
CA PRO A 7 1.53 0.84 11.84
C PRO A 7 2.13 -0.56 11.65
N ARG A 8 2.95 -1.03 12.59
CA ARG A 8 3.62 -2.35 12.49
C ARG A 8 2.63 -3.48 12.71
N GLY A 9 1.74 -3.33 13.70
CA GLY A 9 0.61 -4.24 13.88
C GLY A 9 -0.33 -4.22 12.68
N ALA A 10 -0.61 -3.04 12.10
CA ALA A 10 -1.44 -2.90 10.92
C ALA A 10 -0.88 -3.62 9.67
N LEU A 11 0.44 -3.67 9.49
CA LEU A 11 1.07 -4.46 8.40
C LEU A 11 0.76 -5.96 8.49
N SER A 12 0.55 -6.52 9.68
CA SER A 12 0.16 -7.94 9.79
C SER A 12 -1.26 -8.22 9.29
N HIS A 13 -2.07 -7.17 9.07
CA HIS A 13 -3.45 -7.28 8.63
C HIS A 13 -3.63 -7.12 7.12
N ILE A 14 -2.58 -6.79 6.35
CA ILE A 14 -2.73 -6.58 4.89
C ILE A 14 -2.55 -7.87 4.07
N MET A 15 -2.57 -9.04 4.71
CA MET A 15 -2.63 -10.32 3.99
C MET A 15 -3.88 -10.36 3.11
N GLU A 16 -3.72 -10.81 1.86
CA GLU A 16 -4.74 -10.77 0.79
C GLU A 16 -5.24 -9.37 0.39
N ALA A 17 -4.65 -8.29 0.93
CA ALA A 17 -5.02 -6.94 0.52
C ALA A 17 -4.49 -6.62 -0.87
N LEU A 18 -5.31 -5.92 -1.68
CA LEU A 18 -4.87 -5.38 -2.96
C LEU A 18 -3.76 -4.35 -2.77
N VAL A 19 -2.71 -4.46 -3.57
CA VAL A 19 -1.61 -3.49 -3.66
C VAL A 19 -1.92 -2.52 -4.79
N PHE A 20 -2.08 -1.25 -4.43
CA PHE A 20 -2.30 -0.15 -5.38
C PHE A 20 -0.97 0.37 -5.89
N SER A 21 0.01 0.53 -5.00
CA SER A 21 1.34 0.95 -5.40
C SER A 21 2.41 0.60 -4.38
N TYR A 22 3.65 0.51 -4.86
CA TYR A 22 4.81 0.74 -4.02
C TYR A 22 5.80 1.65 -4.74
N VAL A 23 6.52 2.46 -3.97
CA VAL A 23 7.57 3.36 -4.49
C VAL A 23 8.75 3.34 -3.55
N TYR A 24 9.92 2.97 -4.06
CA TYR A 24 11.21 3.18 -3.42
C TYR A 24 11.90 4.41 -3.99
N ASP A 25 12.18 5.39 -3.14
CA ASP A 25 13.01 6.56 -3.46
C ASP A 25 14.40 6.38 -2.84
N PRO A 26 15.43 6.05 -3.65
CA PRO A 26 16.79 5.84 -3.14
C PRO A 26 17.46 7.14 -2.67
N GLN A 27 17.05 8.31 -3.18
CA GLN A 27 17.65 9.59 -2.77
C GLN A 27 17.21 9.96 -1.35
N ARG A 28 15.97 9.63 -1.00
CA ARG A 28 15.41 9.88 0.33
C ARG A 28 15.53 8.69 1.28
N ALA A 29 15.95 7.53 0.77
CA ALA A 29 15.91 6.24 1.48
C ALA A 29 14.53 5.99 2.10
N THR A 30 13.48 6.15 1.29
CA THR A 30 12.09 5.93 1.71
C THR A 30 11.41 4.90 0.83
N PHE A 31 10.55 4.09 1.43
CA PHE A 31 9.67 3.18 0.70
C PHE A 31 8.23 3.46 1.12
N THR A 32 7.34 3.62 0.15
CA THR A 32 5.90 3.82 0.39
C THR A 32 5.14 2.65 -0.19
N LEU A 33 4.25 2.05 0.60
CA LEU A 33 3.32 1.01 0.18
C LEU A 33 1.89 1.52 0.35
N VAL A 34 1.05 1.34 -0.66
CA VAL A 34 -0.39 1.64 -0.59
C VAL A 34 -1.19 0.39 -0.92
N THR A 35 -2.10 0.03 -0.01
CA THR A 35 -2.96 -1.16 -0.14
C THR A 35 -4.41 -0.84 0.18
N GLU A 36 -5.31 -1.75 -0.17
CA GLU A 36 -6.57 -1.90 0.57
C GLU A 36 -6.27 -2.22 2.04
N PHE A 37 -7.22 -1.91 2.93
CA PHE A 37 -7.12 -2.23 4.35
C PHE A 37 -8.40 -2.93 4.82
N PRO A 38 -8.31 -4.15 5.39
CA PRO A 38 -9.51 -4.90 5.76
C PRO A 38 -10.23 -4.33 6.99
N LEU A 39 -9.52 -3.58 7.85
CA LEU A 39 -10.09 -3.02 9.07
C LEU A 39 -10.77 -1.68 8.76
N LYS A 40 -12.07 -1.73 8.44
CA LYS A 40 -12.85 -0.56 8.04
C LYS A 40 -13.19 0.34 9.23
N SER A 41 -13.06 1.65 9.02
CA SER A 41 -13.59 2.67 9.92
C SER A 41 -15.12 2.69 9.88
N PRO A 42 -15.81 3.13 10.95
CA PRO A 42 -17.26 3.26 10.96
C PRO A 42 -17.78 4.08 9.77
N GLY A 43 -18.73 3.54 9.02
CA GLY A 43 -19.34 4.18 7.85
C GLY A 43 -18.54 4.04 6.55
N SER A 44 -17.32 3.49 6.57
CA SER A 44 -16.53 3.28 5.35
C SER A 44 -16.97 2.03 4.58
N ILE A 45 -17.08 2.15 3.25
CA ILE A 45 -17.38 1.06 2.32
C ILE A 45 -16.10 0.37 1.84
N ARG A 46 -15.02 1.13 1.61
CA ARG A 46 -13.66 0.69 1.30
C ARG A 46 -12.67 1.49 2.12
N GLU A 47 -11.73 0.81 2.74
CA GLU A 47 -10.68 1.41 3.54
C GLU A 47 -9.33 1.11 2.88
N PHE A 48 -8.44 2.10 2.91
CA PHE A 48 -7.11 2.00 2.31
C PHE A 48 -6.05 2.31 3.36
N ALA A 49 -4.88 1.73 3.20
CA ALA A 49 -3.73 1.96 4.05
C ALA A 49 -2.55 2.47 3.23
N ALA A 50 -1.81 3.43 3.77
CA ALA A 50 -0.50 3.82 3.29
C ALA A 50 0.53 3.63 4.40
N PHE A 51 1.65 3.00 4.06
CA PHE A 51 2.77 2.78 4.95
C PHE A 51 4.01 3.47 4.37
N ALA A 52 4.59 4.42 5.10
CA ALA A 52 5.84 5.07 4.73
C ALA A 52 6.95 4.61 5.66
N PHE A 53 7.95 3.97 5.06
CA PHE A 53 9.15 3.45 5.70
C PHE A 53 10.29 4.45 5.50
N GLU A 54 11.07 4.68 6.55
CA GLU A 54 12.16 5.66 6.58
C GLU A 54 13.51 4.96 6.85
N GLN A 55 14.57 5.52 6.27
CA GLN A 55 15.95 4.99 6.34
C GLN A 55 16.04 3.56 5.78
N VAL A 56 15.50 3.39 4.58
CA VAL A 56 15.26 2.08 3.97
C VAL A 56 16.48 1.54 3.22
N GLU A 57 16.78 0.26 3.46
CA GLU A 57 17.46 -0.61 2.50
C GLU A 57 16.41 -1.47 1.80
N PHE A 58 16.33 -1.35 0.48
CA PHE A 58 15.31 -1.99 -0.35
C PHE A 58 15.91 -3.10 -1.21
N GLU A 59 15.19 -4.21 -1.31
CA GLU A 59 15.54 -5.34 -2.15
C GLU A 59 14.30 -5.80 -2.94
N ARG A 60 14.48 -5.95 -4.25
CA ARG A 60 13.47 -6.55 -5.13
C ARG A 60 13.68 -8.07 -5.19
N LEU A 61 12.67 -8.84 -4.80
CA LEU A 61 12.69 -10.30 -4.85
C LEU A 61 12.02 -10.78 -6.15
N ALA A 62 12.80 -11.07 -7.19
CA ALA A 62 12.25 -11.37 -8.52
C ALA A 62 11.27 -12.57 -8.51
N GLY A 63 10.21 -12.47 -9.30
CA GLY A 63 9.34 -13.59 -9.65
C GLY A 63 9.65 -14.14 -11.05
N ASP A 64 8.89 -15.16 -11.44
CA ASP A 64 9.14 -15.98 -12.62
C ASP A 64 8.64 -15.34 -13.93
N HIS A 65 7.67 -14.43 -13.85
CA HIS A 65 7.04 -13.87 -15.03
C HIS A 65 7.82 -12.64 -15.53
N ALA A 66 8.57 -12.82 -16.61
CA ALA A 66 9.44 -11.79 -17.20
C ALA A 66 8.78 -10.40 -17.38
N PRO A 67 7.50 -10.29 -17.81
CA PRO A 67 6.83 -9.00 -17.89
C PRO A 67 6.76 -8.21 -16.58
N TYR A 68 6.89 -8.82 -15.40
CA TYR A 68 6.87 -8.11 -14.11
C TYR A 68 8.25 -7.70 -13.60
N GLN A 69 9.32 -8.14 -14.26
CA GLN A 69 10.68 -7.86 -13.84
C GLN A 69 11.09 -6.39 -14.08
N HIS A 70 10.32 -5.61 -14.84
CA HIS A 70 10.61 -4.17 -14.99
C HIS A 70 10.17 -3.33 -13.77
N PHE A 71 9.30 -3.86 -12.90
CA PHE A 71 8.87 -3.19 -11.67
C PHE A 71 9.93 -3.33 -10.58
N GLN A 72 11.03 -2.59 -10.72
CA GLN A 72 12.18 -2.69 -9.81
C GLN A 72 11.98 -1.84 -8.56
N GLN A 73 11.75 -0.54 -8.72
CA GLN A 73 11.64 0.42 -7.62
C GLN A 73 10.20 0.87 -7.39
N THR A 74 9.40 0.84 -8.45
CA THR A 74 8.05 1.38 -8.45
C THR A 74 7.10 0.39 -9.10
N TYR A 75 5.89 0.32 -8.56
CA TYR A 75 4.73 -0.34 -9.16
C TYR A 75 3.50 0.52 -8.90
N HIS A 76 2.64 0.61 -9.92
CA HIS A 76 1.30 1.17 -9.81
C HIS A 76 0.33 0.23 -10.50
N GLY A 77 -0.67 -0.27 -9.77
CA GLY A 77 -1.76 -1.05 -10.33
C GLY A 77 -2.68 -0.14 -11.12
N ILE A 78 -2.80 -0.37 -12.43
CA ILE A 78 -3.77 0.33 -13.29
C ILE A 78 -4.80 -0.69 -13.76
N GLY A 79 -6.07 -0.49 -13.42
CA GLY A 79 -7.17 -1.35 -13.84
C GLY A 79 -7.29 -2.67 -13.06
N PRO A 80 -8.03 -3.67 -13.58
CA PRO A 80 -8.44 -4.86 -12.83
C PRO A 80 -7.31 -5.90 -12.56
N GLY A 81 -6.06 -5.57 -12.89
CA GLY A 81 -4.89 -6.44 -12.74
C GLY A 81 -4.06 -6.19 -11.48
N GLY A 82 -4.71 -5.77 -10.38
CA GLY A 82 -4.04 -5.47 -9.12
C GLY A 82 -3.39 -6.71 -8.50
N MET A 83 -2.19 -6.54 -7.94
CA MET A 83 -1.55 -7.55 -7.11
C MET A 83 -2.22 -7.62 -5.74
N VAL A 84 -2.07 -8.75 -5.05
CA VAL A 84 -2.40 -8.90 -3.64
C VAL A 84 -1.16 -9.29 -2.85
N VAL A 85 -1.14 -8.97 -1.56
CA VAL A 85 -0.13 -9.49 -0.64
C VAL A 85 -0.47 -10.95 -0.31
N GLN A 86 0.42 -11.88 -0.68
CA GLN A 86 0.24 -13.32 -0.48
C GLN A 86 1.03 -13.88 0.72
N ASP A 87 2.12 -13.21 1.11
CA ASP A 87 2.84 -13.50 2.35
C ASP A 87 3.43 -12.22 2.95
N ILE A 88 3.55 -12.20 4.28
CA ILE A 88 4.13 -11.11 5.06
C ILE A 88 4.98 -11.68 6.17
N GLN A 89 6.28 -11.36 6.14
CA GLN A 89 7.20 -11.73 7.21
C GLN A 89 7.80 -10.48 7.83
N GLN A 90 7.70 -10.37 9.16
CA GLN A 90 8.29 -9.26 9.91
C GLN A 90 9.28 -9.81 10.93
N ARG A 91 10.48 -9.23 11.00
CA ARG A 91 11.50 -9.60 12.00
C ARG A 91 12.35 -8.41 12.42
N ASP A 92 12.83 -8.46 13.66
CA ASP A 92 13.83 -7.51 14.13
C ASP A 92 15.21 -7.95 13.63
N VAL A 93 15.99 -7.02 13.07
CA VAL A 93 17.34 -7.27 12.53
C VAL A 93 18.42 -6.44 13.25
N GLY A 94 18.02 -5.68 14.26
CA GLY A 94 18.89 -4.92 15.15
C GLY A 94 18.06 -4.14 16.19
N PRO A 95 18.72 -3.42 17.13
CA PRO A 95 18.05 -2.71 18.22
C PRO A 95 16.97 -1.72 17.76
N ASP A 96 17.21 -1.04 16.64
CA ASP A 96 16.30 -0.04 16.04
C ASP A 96 16.09 -0.31 14.54
N ARG A 97 16.22 -1.58 14.14
CA ARG A 97 16.13 -2.00 12.74
C ARG A 97 15.18 -3.17 12.62
N HIS A 98 14.23 -3.02 11.72
CA HIS A 98 13.24 -4.03 11.39
C HIS A 98 13.36 -4.39 9.93
N ARG A 99 12.93 -5.60 9.58
CA ARG A 99 12.78 -6.04 8.20
C ARG A 99 11.38 -6.57 7.98
N VAL A 100 10.77 -6.10 6.89
CA VAL A 100 9.53 -6.67 6.35
C VAL A 100 9.81 -7.26 4.98
N GLU A 101 9.28 -8.44 4.73
CA GLU A 101 9.28 -9.11 3.44
C GLU A 101 7.82 -9.29 3.01
N LEU A 102 7.49 -8.80 1.82
CA LEU A 102 6.15 -8.87 1.23
C LEU A 102 6.24 -9.70 -0.04
N TRP A 103 5.47 -10.78 -0.11
CA TRP A 103 5.37 -11.60 -1.31
C TRP A 103 4.05 -11.31 -2.03
N PHE A 104 4.11 -11.14 -3.35
CA PHE A 104 2.95 -10.87 -4.21
C PHE A 104 2.63 -12.04 -5.15
N GLY A 105 3.26 -13.21 -4.92
CA GLY A 105 3.08 -14.45 -5.66
C GLY A 105 4.15 -14.73 -6.70
N ASP A 106 4.28 -16.00 -7.10
CA ASP A 106 5.42 -16.51 -7.89
C ASP A 106 5.65 -15.76 -9.21
N ASN A 107 4.58 -15.29 -9.87
CA ASN A 107 4.70 -14.55 -11.11
C ASN A 107 5.41 -13.20 -10.91
N PHE A 108 5.03 -12.43 -9.89
CA PHE A 108 5.57 -11.09 -9.66
C PHE A 108 6.80 -11.13 -8.75
N GLY A 109 6.80 -12.00 -7.75
CA GLY A 109 7.76 -12.05 -6.67
C GLY A 109 7.37 -11.12 -5.52
N GLY A 110 8.33 -10.42 -4.94
CA GLY A 110 8.09 -9.58 -3.76
C GLY A 110 9.09 -8.45 -3.59
N VAL A 111 9.03 -7.84 -2.41
CA VAL A 111 9.98 -6.83 -1.95
C VAL A 111 10.38 -7.13 -0.50
N ALA A 112 11.62 -6.79 -0.17
CA ALA A 112 12.10 -6.79 1.20
C ALA A 112 12.65 -5.41 1.57
N VAL A 113 12.32 -4.96 2.76
CA VAL A 113 12.58 -3.61 3.23
C VAL A 113 13.12 -3.69 4.64
N SER A 114 14.40 -3.34 4.81
CA SER A 114 14.96 -3.09 6.15
C SER A 114 14.82 -1.59 6.46
N TYR A 115 14.30 -1.23 7.62
CA TYR A 115 13.93 0.15 7.97
C TYR A 115 14.17 0.48 9.44
N ALA A 116 14.27 1.78 9.76
CA ALA A 116 14.36 2.28 11.13
C ALA A 116 13.10 3.03 11.58
N GLY A 117 12.35 3.61 10.64
CA GLY A 117 11.10 4.32 10.91
C GLY A 117 9.95 3.79 10.08
N LEU A 118 8.74 3.78 10.66
CA LEU A 118 7.50 3.41 9.98
C LEU A 118 6.37 4.32 10.43
N ARG A 119 5.66 4.90 9.46
CA ARG A 119 4.42 5.63 9.67
C ARG A 119 3.32 5.00 8.83
N GLY A 120 2.11 5.02 9.36
CA GLY A 120 0.95 4.46 8.70
C GLY A 120 -0.22 5.44 8.71
N TRP A 121 -1.02 5.42 7.66
CA TRP A 121 -2.27 6.17 7.58
C TRP A 121 -3.37 5.31 6.99
N THR A 122 -4.59 5.50 7.49
CA THR A 122 -5.79 4.99 6.84
C THR A 122 -6.55 6.10 6.14
N ARG A 123 -7.35 5.71 5.14
CA ARG A 123 -8.27 6.62 4.46
C ARG A 123 -9.47 5.83 3.95
N GLY A 124 -10.64 6.14 4.48
CA GLY A 124 -11.88 5.46 4.13
C GLY A 124 -12.64 6.21 3.05
N SER A 125 -13.41 5.47 2.25
CA SER A 125 -14.38 6.01 1.32
C SER A 125 -15.81 5.64 1.70
N THR A 126 -16.77 6.48 1.34
CA THR A 126 -18.20 6.18 1.28
C THR A 126 -18.62 6.00 -0.17
N ALA A 127 -19.79 5.39 -0.39
CA ALA A 127 -20.35 5.22 -1.72
C ALA A 127 -21.85 5.55 -1.70
N GLU A 128 -22.30 6.34 -2.67
CA GLU A 128 -23.71 6.70 -2.87
C GLU A 128 -24.13 6.33 -4.29
N GLN A 129 -25.27 5.67 -4.42
CA GLN A 129 -25.87 5.39 -5.72
C GLN A 129 -26.69 6.60 -6.19
N VAL A 130 -26.16 7.36 -7.15
CA VAL A 130 -26.80 8.58 -7.68
C VAL A 130 -27.63 8.33 -8.95
N GLY A 131 -27.64 7.10 -9.45
CA GLY A 131 -28.44 6.68 -10.60
C GLY A 131 -28.51 5.17 -10.77
N PRO A 132 -29.25 4.64 -11.76
CA PRO A 132 -29.50 3.20 -11.88
C PRO A 132 -28.25 2.32 -11.99
N ARG A 133 -27.13 2.88 -12.48
CA ARG A 133 -25.84 2.18 -12.67
C ARG A 133 -24.63 3.04 -12.29
N GLN A 134 -24.84 4.13 -11.54
CA GLN A 134 -23.79 5.09 -11.22
C GLN A 134 -23.60 5.20 -9.71
N TRP A 135 -22.35 5.03 -9.29
CA TRP A 135 -21.91 5.20 -7.92
C TRP A 135 -20.93 6.37 -7.84
N VAL A 136 -21.07 7.19 -6.81
CA VAL A 136 -20.13 8.25 -6.48
C VAL A 136 -19.42 7.87 -5.19
N TYR A 137 -18.10 7.90 -5.23
CA TYR A 137 -17.25 7.65 -4.08
C TYR A 137 -16.75 8.97 -3.50
N ARG A 138 -16.78 9.08 -2.18
CA ARG A 138 -16.34 10.27 -1.43
C ARG A 138 -15.44 9.87 -0.28
N ASP A 139 -14.58 10.79 0.13
CA ASP A 139 -13.79 10.62 1.34
C ASP A 139 -14.74 10.54 2.54
N ALA A 140 -14.60 9.48 3.36
CA ALA A 140 -15.53 9.23 4.46
C ALA A 140 -15.53 10.33 5.53
N ARG A 141 -14.45 11.13 5.59
CA ARG A 141 -14.29 12.19 6.59
C ARG A 141 -14.54 13.57 6.01
N THR A 142 -14.05 13.87 4.80
CA THR A 142 -14.17 15.22 4.22
C THR A 142 -15.35 15.36 3.27
N ASN A 143 -15.96 14.25 2.84
CA ASN A 143 -17.02 14.20 1.83
C ASN A 143 -16.60 14.74 0.44
N GLU A 144 -15.31 14.96 0.23
CA GLU A 144 -14.73 15.37 -1.05
C GLU A 144 -14.67 14.20 -2.03
N THR A 145 -14.46 14.49 -3.32
CA THR A 145 -14.27 13.47 -4.36
C THR A 145 -13.13 12.52 -3.99
N PHE A 146 -13.36 11.21 -4.17
CA PHE A 146 -12.39 10.17 -3.86
C PHE A 146 -11.97 9.40 -5.10
N ASP A 147 -10.67 9.34 -5.34
CA ASP A 147 -10.07 8.51 -6.38
C ASP A 147 -9.65 7.17 -5.77
N LEU A 148 -10.30 6.08 -6.21
CA LEU A 148 -10.02 4.73 -5.72
C LEU A 148 -8.69 4.18 -6.25
N ASP A 149 -8.23 4.66 -7.42
CA ASP A 149 -6.96 4.24 -7.99
C ASP A 149 -5.78 4.95 -7.30
N PHE A 150 -6.02 6.14 -6.76
CA PHE A 150 -5.04 6.96 -6.04
C PHE A 150 -5.54 7.41 -4.66
N PRO A 151 -5.70 6.50 -3.68
CA PRO A 151 -6.27 6.84 -2.38
C PRO A 151 -5.38 7.79 -1.55
N PHE A 152 -4.09 7.92 -1.86
CA PHE A 152 -3.14 8.81 -1.14
C PHE A 152 -2.29 9.67 -2.10
N PRO A 153 -2.89 10.63 -2.83
CA PRO A 153 -2.19 11.34 -3.91
C PRO A 153 -0.97 12.16 -3.42
N SER A 154 -1.01 12.63 -2.17
CA SER A 154 0.10 13.38 -1.56
C SER A 154 1.30 12.53 -1.16
N LEU A 155 1.17 11.20 -1.10
CA LEU A 155 2.24 10.29 -0.67
C LEU A 155 2.95 9.60 -1.83
N VAL A 156 2.25 9.40 -2.95
CA VAL A 156 2.77 8.62 -4.08
C VAL A 156 2.96 9.46 -5.35
N GLY A 157 2.35 10.65 -5.42
CA GLY A 157 2.26 11.43 -6.66
C GLY A 157 1.34 10.78 -7.70
N PRO A 158 0.90 11.49 -8.75
CA PRO A 158 0.29 10.85 -9.91
C PRO A 158 1.32 9.97 -10.63
N PRO A 159 0.90 8.93 -11.37
CA PRO A 159 1.80 8.20 -12.26
C PRO A 159 2.49 9.19 -13.21
N ALA A 160 3.79 9.02 -13.41
CA ALA A 160 4.56 9.78 -14.39
C ALA A 160 4.10 9.49 -15.83
#